data_AF-A0A382ZB24-F1
#
_entry.id   AF-A0A382ZB24-F1
#
_cell.length_a   1.000
_cell.length_b   1.000
_cell.length_c   1.000
_cell.angle_alpha   90.00
_cell.angle_beta   90.00
_cell.angle_gamma   90.00
#
_symmetry.space_group_name_H-M   'P 1'
#
loop_
_entity.id
_entity.type
_entity.pdbx_description
1 polymer ?
#
loop_
_entity_poly.entity_id
_entity_poly.type
_entity_poly.pdbx_seq_one_letter_code
_entity_poly.pdbx_strand_id
1 'polypeptide(L)'
;MYKLITYLAIASCILVSGCGDEHHHDHDGHNHGGHAHEAPHGGALVLLGEHGTGFHLEVILSKEGILDLYVLDGEVEKFVRIEQEELALQVTTKDSESQSISMKAVEDAT
;
A
#
# COMPACT_ATOMS: atom_id res chain seq x y z
N MET A 1 30.11 5.82 -54.77
CA MET A 1 30.29 5.14 -53.47
C MET A 1 31.35 5.91 -52.71
N TYR A 2 30.88 6.67 -51.72
CA TYR A 2 31.52 7.83 -51.13
C TYR A 2 32.66 7.40 -50.20
N LYS A 3 33.85 7.20 -50.76
CA LYS A 3 35.11 7.12 -50.02
C LYS A 3 35.54 8.52 -49.62
N LEU A 4 34.93 9.11 -48.61
CA LEU A 4 35.41 10.31 -47.93
C LEU A 4 34.64 10.42 -46.61
N ILE A 5 35.32 10.88 -45.56
CA ILE A 5 34.85 10.99 -44.17
C ILE A 5 35.01 9.70 -43.35
N THR A 6 36.14 9.01 -43.57
CA THR A 6 36.87 8.38 -42.46
C THR A 6 37.69 9.49 -41.79
N TYR A 7 37.88 9.45 -40.46
CA TYR A 7 38.60 10.42 -39.60
C TYR A 7 37.74 11.50 -38.92
N LEU A 8 36.87 11.10 -37.98
CA LEU A 8 36.58 11.91 -36.80
C LEU A 8 36.16 11.02 -35.62
N ALA A 9 37.14 10.47 -34.90
CA ALA A 9 37.02 10.04 -33.51
C ALA A 9 38.39 9.52 -33.05
N ILE A 10 39.40 10.41 -33.02
CA ILE A 10 40.66 10.12 -32.36
C ILE A 10 40.53 10.59 -30.91
N ALA A 11 40.88 9.66 -30.01
CA ALA A 11 41.36 9.86 -28.65
C ALA A 11 40.37 10.39 -27.62
N SER A 12 39.70 9.45 -26.95
CA SER A 12 39.57 9.53 -25.49
C SER A 12 40.22 8.27 -24.91
N CYS A 13 41.37 8.45 -24.29
CA CYS A 13 42.14 7.41 -23.61
C CYS A 13 41.33 6.85 -22.43
N ILE A 14 40.82 5.64 -22.58
CA ILE A 14 40.34 4.83 -21.47
C ILE A 14 41.58 4.24 -20.79
N LEU A 15 41.92 4.76 -19.61
CA LEU A 15 42.86 4.11 -18.70
C LEU A 15 42.08 3.02 -17.94
N VAL A 16 42.25 1.77 -18.36
CA VAL A 16 41.87 0.58 -17.58
C VAL A 16 43.01 0.28 -16.61
N SER A 17 42.73 0.29 -15.31
CA SER A 17 43.42 -0.48 -14.28
C SER A 17 42.50 -0.59 -13.05
N GLY A 18 41.41 -1.34 -13.19
CA GLY A 18 40.60 -1.83 -12.08
C GLY A 18 40.77 -3.35 -12.02
N CYS A 19 41.59 -3.81 -11.08
CA CYS A 19 41.84 -5.22 -10.80
C CYS A 19 40.85 -5.69 -9.74
N GLY A 20 40.21 -6.84 -9.95
CA GLY A 20 39.37 -7.49 -8.95
C GLY A 20 38.26 -8.33 -9.57
N ASP A 21 38.60 -9.56 -9.94
CA ASP A 21 37.64 -10.63 -10.19
C ASP A 21 37.47 -11.38 -8.85
N GLU A 22 36.27 -11.32 -8.27
CA GLU A 22 35.80 -12.31 -7.30
C GLU A 22 34.30 -12.51 -7.47
N HIS A 23 33.98 -13.66 -8.09
CA HIS A 23 32.66 -14.25 -8.18
C HIS A 23 32.07 -14.47 -6.78
N HIS A 24 31.28 -13.52 -6.28
CA HIS A 24 30.32 -13.78 -5.23
C HIS A 24 28.93 -13.87 -5.85
N HIS A 25 28.35 -15.06 -5.76
CA HIS A 25 26.94 -15.29 -6.01
C HIS A 25 26.14 -14.53 -4.94
N ASP A 26 25.88 -13.25 -5.20
CA ASP A 26 24.91 -12.53 -4.40
C ASP A 26 23.53 -13.12 -4.68
N HIS A 27 22.95 -13.62 -3.60
CA HIS A 27 21.59 -14.11 -3.55
C HIS A 27 20.67 -13.07 -4.18
N ASP A 28 20.07 -13.43 -5.31
CA ASP A 28 18.91 -12.75 -5.86
C ASP A 28 17.75 -13.00 -4.88
N GLY A 29 17.80 -12.25 -3.78
CA GLY A 29 16.74 -12.20 -2.79
C GLY A 29 15.56 -11.55 -3.49
N HIS A 30 14.64 -12.37 -3.98
CA HIS A 30 13.30 -11.96 -4.34
C HIS A 30 12.66 -11.35 -3.08
N ASN A 31 12.89 -10.06 -2.88
CA ASN A 31 12.19 -9.26 -1.92
C ASN A 31 10.76 -9.11 -2.46
N HIS A 32 9.91 -10.07 -2.13
CA HIS A 32 8.47 -9.87 -2.11
C HIS A 32 8.17 -8.86 -0.99
N GLY A 33 8.59 -7.62 -1.20
CA GLY A 33 8.28 -6.52 -0.32
C GLY A 33 6.77 -6.35 -0.35
N GLY A 34 6.09 -6.79 0.71
CA GLY A 34 4.67 -6.55 0.86
C GLY A 34 4.45 -5.04 0.79
N HIS A 35 3.72 -4.59 -0.22
CA HIS A 35 3.28 -3.21 -0.31
C HIS A 35 2.31 -2.99 0.84
N ALA A 36 2.70 -2.15 1.80
CA ALA A 36 1.84 -1.76 2.90
C ALA A 36 1.09 -0.49 2.49
N HIS A 37 -0.24 -0.54 2.54
CA HIS A 37 -1.07 0.65 2.34
C HIS A 37 -1.11 1.48 3.63
N GLU A 38 -1.04 2.80 3.50
CA GLU A 38 -1.30 3.72 4.61
C GLU A 38 -2.80 4.02 4.69
N ALA A 39 -3.31 4.13 5.91
CA ALA A 39 -4.73 4.42 6.16
C ALA A 39 -5.03 5.90 5.82
N PRO A 40 -5.94 6.22 4.89
CA PRO A 40 -6.16 7.59 4.42
C PRO A 40 -6.62 8.56 5.51
N HIS A 41 -7.29 8.07 6.54
CA HIS A 41 -7.84 8.85 7.64
C HIS A 41 -7.10 8.61 8.97
N GLY A 42 -5.94 7.94 8.92
CA GLY A 42 -5.12 7.64 10.10
C GLY A 42 -5.69 6.54 11.00
N GLY A 43 -6.62 5.73 10.47
CA GLY A 43 -7.20 4.60 11.17
C GLY A 43 -6.37 3.32 11.12
N ALA A 44 -6.97 2.24 11.60
CA ALA A 44 -6.46 0.89 11.42
C ALA A 44 -7.11 0.24 10.19
N LEU A 45 -6.28 -0.28 9.27
CA LEU A 45 -6.78 -1.03 8.11
C LEU A 45 -7.00 -2.50 8.47
N VAL A 46 -8.17 -3.00 8.10
CA VAL A 46 -8.55 -4.42 8.18
C VAL A 46 -8.79 -4.91 6.76
N LEU A 47 -7.95 -5.82 6.28
CA LEU A 47 -8.14 -6.47 4.99
C LEU A 47 -9.37 -7.38 5.04
N LEU A 48 -10.27 -7.17 4.09
CA LEU A 48 -11.45 -7.98 3.85
C LEU A 48 -11.23 -8.81 2.58
N GLY A 49 -11.02 -10.12 2.74
CA GLY A 49 -10.77 -11.02 1.62
C GLY A 49 -9.28 -11.26 1.35
N GLU A 50 -8.92 -11.51 0.10
CA GLU A 50 -7.55 -11.84 -0.30
C GLU A 50 -6.70 -10.58 -0.53
N HIS A 51 -5.41 -10.66 -0.20
CA HIS A 51 -4.50 -9.53 -0.31
C HIS A 51 -4.33 -9.09 -1.77
N GLY A 52 -4.51 -7.80 -2.07
CA GLY A 52 -4.36 -7.22 -3.41
C GLY A 52 -5.59 -7.37 -4.33
N THR A 53 -6.60 -8.12 -3.92
CA THR A 53 -7.89 -8.24 -4.65
C THR A 53 -9.11 -8.00 -3.77
N GLY A 54 -8.90 -7.94 -2.45
CA GLY A 54 -9.92 -7.69 -1.45
C GLY A 54 -10.26 -6.21 -1.30
N PHE A 55 -11.01 -5.93 -0.25
CA PHE A 55 -11.40 -4.59 0.17
C PHE A 55 -10.75 -4.29 1.51
N HIS A 56 -10.77 -3.03 1.93
CA HIS A 56 -10.31 -2.66 3.26
C HIS A 56 -11.43 -2.02 4.05
N LEU A 57 -11.48 -2.33 5.34
CA LEU A 57 -12.21 -1.52 6.31
C LEU A 57 -11.18 -0.67 7.05
N GLU A 58 -11.29 0.64 6.97
CA GLU A 58 -10.56 1.53 7.87
C GLU A 58 -11.41 1.82 9.10
N VAL A 59 -10.83 1.58 10.29
CA VAL A 59 -11.49 1.77 11.58
C VAL A 59 -10.78 2.86 12.36
N ILE A 60 -11.51 3.90 12.77
CA ILE A 60 -10.97 5.03 13.53
C ILE A 60 -11.77 5.17 14.82
N LEU A 61 -11.07 5.19 15.95
CA LEU A 61 -11.66 5.50 17.25
C LEU A 61 -11.14 6.87 17.70
N SER A 62 -12.02 7.86 17.74
CA SER A 62 -11.71 9.21 18.22
C SER A 62 -11.47 9.22 19.73
N LYS A 63 -10.84 10.30 20.23
CA LYS A 63 -10.61 10.47 21.68
C LYS A 63 -11.91 10.66 22.46
N GLU A 64 -12.95 11.14 21.79
CA GLU A 64 -14.30 11.34 22.30
C GLU A 64 -15.12 10.02 22.30
N GLY A 65 -14.54 8.93 21.79
CA GLY A 65 -15.19 7.63 21.72
C GLY A 65 -16.11 7.46 20.50
N ILE A 66 -15.93 8.28 19.46
CA ILE A 66 -16.66 8.13 18.20
C ILE A 66 -15.92 7.10 17.34
N LEU A 67 -16.67 6.17 16.77
CA LEU A 67 -16.15 5.17 15.86
C LEU A 67 -16.56 5.53 14.43
N ASP A 68 -15.57 5.73 13.55
CA ASP A 68 -15.77 5.95 12.13
C ASP A 68 -15.24 4.76 11.34
N LEU A 69 -16.03 4.32 10.34
CA LEU A 69 -15.72 3.18 9.48
C LEU A 69 -15.80 3.61 8.02
N TYR A 70 -14.74 3.35 7.26
CA TYR A 70 -14.72 3.54 5.81
C TYR A 70 -14.50 2.21 5.11
N VAL A 71 -15.27 1.95 4.05
CA VAL A 71 -15.08 0.79 3.17
C VAL A 71 -14.32 1.25 1.94
N LEU A 72 -13.16 0.66 1.70
CA LEU A 72 -12.18 1.07 0.70
C LEU A 72 -11.86 -0.07 -0.27
N ASP A 73 -11.37 0.27 -1.46
CA ASP A 73 -10.91 -0.70 -2.44
C ASP A 73 -9.59 -1.39 -2.02
N GLY A 74 -9.13 -2.33 -2.86
CA GLY A 74 -7.94 -3.14 -2.56
C GLY A 74 -6.65 -2.34 -2.46
N GLU A 75 -6.60 -1.16 -3.06
CA GLU A 75 -5.45 -0.25 -3.03
C GLU A 75 -5.57 0.83 -1.95
N VAL A 76 -6.72 0.89 -1.26
CA VAL A 76 -7.00 1.86 -0.17
C VAL A 76 -7.05 3.31 -0.69
N GLU A 77 -7.52 3.50 -1.93
CA GLU A 77 -7.56 4.82 -2.58
C GLU A 77 -8.99 5.35 -2.77
N LYS A 78 -9.99 4.46 -2.82
CA LYS A 78 -11.38 4.82 -3.17
C LYS A 78 -12.38 4.20 -2.24
N PHE A 79 -13.45 4.95 -1.95
CA PHE A 79 -14.61 4.42 -1.26
C PHE A 79 -15.36 3.40 -2.11
N VAL A 80 -15.79 2.32 -1.45
CA VAL A 80 -16.61 1.26 -2.05
C VAL A 80 -17.98 1.27 -1.42
N ARG A 81 -19.00 1.40 -2.27
CA ARG A 81 -20.39 1.29 -1.83
C ARG A 81 -20.73 -0.17 -1.58
N ILE A 82 -21.43 -0.40 -0.47
CA ILE A 82 -21.98 -1.71 -0.11
C ILE A 82 -23.52 -1.62 -0.09
N GLU A 83 -24.19 -2.75 -0.26
CA GLU A 83 -25.67 -2.81 -0.26
C GLU A 83 -26.25 -2.60 1.15
N GLN A 84 -25.46 -2.87 2.18
CA GLN A 84 -25.86 -2.76 3.57
C GLN A 84 -26.00 -1.28 3.98
N GLU A 85 -27.18 -0.90 4.44
CA GLU A 85 -27.45 0.42 4.98
C GLU A 85 -26.91 0.60 6.41
N GLU A 86 -26.51 -0.50 7.06
CA GLU A 86 -26.09 -0.55 8.45
C GLU A 86 -25.03 -1.64 8.67
N LEU A 87 -24.02 -1.34 9.49
CA LEU A 87 -23.02 -2.28 9.98
C LEU A 87 -23.22 -2.50 11.47
N ALA A 88 -23.42 -3.75 11.88
CA ALA A 88 -23.48 -4.14 13.28
C ALA A 88 -22.08 -4.53 13.78
N LEU A 89 -21.61 -3.88 14.83
CA LEU A 89 -20.31 -4.13 15.46
C LEU A 89 -20.49 -4.62 16.88
N GLN A 90 -19.67 -5.60 17.27
CA GLN A 90 -19.44 -5.92 18.66
C GLN A 90 -18.12 -5.30 19.10
N VAL A 91 -18.19 -4.39 20.07
CA VAL A 91 -17.05 -3.65 20.57
C VAL A 91 -16.80 -4.05 22.03
N THR A 92 -15.59 -4.48 22.30
CA THR A 92 -15.14 -4.80 23.67
C THR A 92 -13.99 -3.86 24.02
N THR A 93 -14.13 -3.16 25.14
CA THR A 93 -13.01 -2.43 25.75
C THR A 93 -12.43 -3.25 26.90
N LYS A 94 -11.19 -2.96 27.29
CA LYS A 94 -10.42 -3.79 28.23
C LYS A 94 -11.12 -4.04 29.57
N ASP A 95 -12.00 -3.13 29.97
CA ASP A 95 -12.65 -3.11 31.29
C ASP A 95 -14.18 -3.12 31.20
N SER A 96 -14.77 -3.54 30.07
CA SER A 96 -16.23 -3.54 29.89
C SER A 96 -16.72 -4.78 29.14
N GLU A 97 -17.98 -5.12 29.38
CA GLU A 97 -18.66 -6.14 28.58
C GLU A 97 -18.78 -5.72 27.12
N SER A 98 -18.87 -6.71 26.22
CA SER A 98 -19.08 -6.47 24.80
C SER A 98 -20.37 -5.68 24.57
N GLN A 99 -20.28 -4.61 23.79
CA GLN A 99 -21.40 -3.76 23.41
C GLN A 99 -21.72 -3.95 21.94
N SER A 100 -23.00 -4.10 21.62
CA SER A 100 -23.47 -4.08 20.23
C SER A 100 -23.76 -2.64 19.81
N ILE A 101 -23.11 -2.18 18.75
CA ILE A 101 -23.30 -0.87 18.16
C ILE A 101 -23.76 -1.07 16.73
N SER A 102 -24.84 -0.42 16.33
CA SER A 102 -25.20 -0.35 14.91
C SER A 102 -24.81 0.98 14.31
N MET A 103 -24.03 0.92 13.25
CA MET A 103 -23.51 2.07 12.52
C MET A 103 -24.28 2.20 11.21
N LYS A 104 -25.09 3.24 11.10
CA LYS A 104 -25.80 3.53 9.85
C LYS A 104 -24.86 4.19 8.86
N ALA A 105 -24.98 3.83 7.59
CA ALA A 105 -24.30 4.54 6.53
C ALA A 105 -24.74 6.01 6.53
N VAL A 106 -23.76 6.91 6.49
CA VAL A 106 -23.99 8.36 6.35
C VAL A 106 -23.53 8.74 4.95
N GLU A 107 -24.27 9.64 4.30
CA GLU A 107 -23.83 10.22 3.04
C GLU A 107 -22.49 10.94 3.25
N ASP A 108 -21.55 10.70 2.35
CA ASP A 108 -20.30 11.46 2.33
C ASP A 108 -20.63 12.92 2.04
N ALA A 109 -20.34 13.82 2.98
CA ALA A 109 -20.74 15.22 2.90
C ALA A 109 -19.87 16.06 1.93
N THR A 110 -19.09 15.41 1.07
CA THR A 110 -18.14 16.04 0.14
C THR A 110 -18.64 16.14 -1.30
#